data_AF-G4YRU2-F1
#
_entry.id   AF-G4YRU2-F1
#
_cell.length_a   1.000
_cell.length_b   1.000
_cell.length_c   1.000
_cell.angle_alpha   90.00
_cell.angle_beta   90.00
_cell.angle_gamma   90.00
#
_symmetry.space_group_name_H-M   'P 1'
#
loop_
_entity.id
_entity.type
_entity.pdbx_description
1 polymer ?
#
loop_
_entity_poly.entity_id
_entity_poly.type
_entity_poly.pdbx_seq_one_letter_code
_entity_poly.pdbx_strand_id
1 'polypeptide(L)'
;MTELPSFDGLTNLKSLTLACLLSLEQFPPFDNLRKLERLVLASISAMDSLPDLSPVVDLKSFAVSDRGAWCCNGFTGDCNLEDRKCGIAHPVWENPVATCLPSNRTRKVATATTLKVVEKFASTVCGPVLEVGVLEGPPTADIMAPCNGTLYRQCPRSDSVEAMCYNARFMAIACTTNPHPIEMRRRQIAQGVGDKCDPEVEAWLGWL
;
A
#
# COMPACT_ATOMS: atom_id res chain seq x y z
N MET A 1 -9.61 -2.91 -15.93
CA MET A 1 -9.71 -1.61 -16.64
C MET A 1 -8.30 -1.05 -16.72
N THR A 2 -7.76 -0.91 -17.93
CA THR A 2 -6.35 -0.50 -18.16
C THR A 2 -6.19 0.99 -18.39
N GLU A 3 -7.28 1.69 -18.70
CA GLU A 3 -7.32 3.13 -18.93
C GLU A 3 -8.58 3.73 -18.31
N LEU A 4 -8.50 4.98 -17.87
CA LEU A 4 -9.67 5.75 -17.43
C LEU A 4 -10.25 6.56 -18.59
N PRO A 5 -11.54 6.92 -18.53
CA PRO A 5 -12.11 7.92 -19.42
C PRO A 5 -11.36 9.25 -19.36
N SER A 6 -11.42 10.04 -20.43
CA SER A 6 -10.78 11.36 -20.48
C SER A 6 -11.18 12.24 -19.30
N PHE A 7 -10.23 13.05 -18.82
CA PHE A 7 -10.45 14.08 -17.82
C PHE A 7 -10.85 15.44 -18.42
N ASP A 8 -11.12 15.47 -19.72
CA ASP A 8 -11.65 16.65 -20.39
C ASP A 8 -12.95 17.13 -19.75
N GLY A 9 -13.07 18.44 -19.58
CA GLY A 9 -14.22 19.06 -18.91
C GLY A 9 -14.13 19.10 -17.38
N LEU A 10 -13.21 18.38 -16.73
CA LEU A 10 -13.00 18.40 -15.28
C LEU A 10 -12.25 19.67 -14.78
N THR A 11 -12.59 20.83 -15.33
CA THR A 11 -11.90 22.12 -15.14
C THR A 11 -11.98 22.70 -13.72
N ASN A 12 -12.87 22.17 -12.89
CA ASN A 12 -13.06 22.58 -11.50
C ASN A 12 -12.68 21.49 -10.48
N LEU A 13 -12.08 20.39 -10.93
CA LEU A 13 -11.70 19.30 -10.04
C LEU A 13 -10.59 19.75 -9.09
N LYS A 14 -10.86 19.67 -7.78
CA LYS A 14 -9.92 20.05 -6.72
C LYS A 14 -9.24 18.86 -6.04
N SER A 15 -9.88 17.70 -6.06
CA SER A 15 -9.37 16.49 -5.41
C SER A 15 -9.64 15.30 -6.30
N LEU A 16 -8.60 14.50 -6.55
CA LEU A 16 -8.69 13.23 -7.26
C LEU A 16 -8.10 12.14 -6.36
N THR A 17 -8.89 11.13 -6.08
CA THR A 17 -8.47 9.95 -5.31
C THR A 17 -8.84 8.71 -6.09
N LEU A 18 -7.84 7.89 -6.39
CA LEU A 18 -7.98 6.67 -7.14
C LEU A 18 -7.35 5.55 -6.32
N ALA A 19 -8.12 4.49 -6.09
CA ALA A 19 -7.75 3.40 -5.19
C ALA A 19 -8.06 2.05 -5.83
N CYS A 20 -7.18 1.07 -5.59
CA CYS A 20 -7.34 -0.33 -6.00
C CYS A 20 -7.57 -0.52 -7.51
N LEU A 21 -6.96 0.34 -8.34
CA LEU A 21 -6.97 0.20 -9.79
C LEU A 21 -5.77 -0.66 -10.24
N LEU A 22 -5.76 -1.93 -9.83
CA LEU A 22 -4.60 -2.83 -9.93
C LEU A 22 -4.15 -3.11 -11.37
N SER A 23 -5.03 -2.94 -12.35
CA SER A 23 -4.75 -3.15 -13.77
C SER A 23 -4.60 -1.85 -14.56
N LEU A 24 -4.68 -0.68 -13.91
CA LEU A 24 -4.54 0.59 -14.63
C LEU A 24 -3.09 0.76 -15.06
N GLU A 25 -2.87 0.96 -16.35
CA GLU A 25 -1.53 1.09 -16.93
C GLU A 25 -1.15 2.55 -17.16
N GLN A 26 -2.14 3.41 -17.42
CA GLN A 26 -1.91 4.82 -17.70
C GLN A 26 -3.07 5.72 -17.29
N PHE A 27 -2.73 6.97 -16.95
CA PHE A 27 -3.71 8.03 -16.76
C PHE A 27 -3.98 8.79 -18.07
N PRO A 28 -5.21 9.29 -18.26
CA PRO A 28 -5.46 10.39 -19.18
C PRO A 28 -4.56 11.60 -18.87
N PRO A 29 -4.30 12.48 -19.84
CA PRO A 29 -3.55 13.73 -19.61
C PRO A 29 -4.21 14.63 -18.56
N PHE A 30 -3.38 15.39 -17.82
CA PHE A 30 -3.83 16.28 -16.74
C PHE A 30 -4.02 17.72 -17.21
N ASP A 31 -4.01 17.97 -18.53
CA ASP A 31 -3.99 19.31 -19.15
C ASP A 31 -5.07 20.28 -18.64
N ASN A 32 -6.24 19.74 -18.29
CA ASN A 32 -7.40 20.50 -17.82
C ASN A 32 -7.52 20.59 -16.29
N LEU A 33 -6.66 19.89 -15.52
CA LEU A 33 -6.75 19.76 -14.07
C LEU A 33 -6.01 20.88 -13.31
N ARG A 34 -6.11 22.12 -13.81
CA ARG A 34 -5.36 23.27 -13.27
C ARG A 34 -5.72 23.65 -11.84
N LYS A 35 -6.92 23.30 -11.39
CA LYS A 35 -7.42 23.57 -10.03
C LYS A 35 -7.22 22.40 -9.07
N LEU A 36 -6.53 21.34 -9.49
CA LEU A 36 -6.34 20.16 -8.66
C LEU A 36 -5.36 20.48 -7.51
N GLU A 37 -5.86 20.39 -6.29
CA GLU A 37 -5.12 20.70 -5.06
C GLU A 37 -4.70 19.43 -4.31
N ARG A 38 -5.38 18.29 -4.55
CA ARG A 38 -5.10 17.00 -3.90
C ARG A 38 -5.11 15.86 -4.92
N LEU A 39 -4.03 15.08 -4.94
CA LEU A 39 -3.92 13.83 -5.68
C LEU A 39 -3.56 12.69 -4.73
N VAL A 40 -4.38 11.62 -4.71
CA VAL A 40 -4.10 10.42 -3.92
C VAL A 40 -4.21 9.20 -4.82
N LEU A 41 -3.13 8.43 -4.91
CA LEU A 41 -3.06 7.18 -5.66
C LEU A 41 -2.79 6.03 -4.69
N ALA A 42 -3.72 5.09 -4.56
CA ALA A 42 -3.58 3.96 -3.64
C ALA A 42 -3.68 2.65 -4.41
N SER A 43 -2.65 1.79 -4.28
CA SER A 43 -2.63 0.46 -4.91
C SER A 43 -2.93 0.52 -6.42
N ILE A 44 -2.06 1.23 -7.14
CA ILE A 44 -2.10 1.35 -8.61
C ILE A 44 -0.89 0.62 -9.20
N SER A 45 -0.83 -0.67 -8.89
CA SER A 45 0.40 -1.47 -8.92
C SER A 45 0.91 -1.84 -10.32
N ALA A 46 0.09 -1.65 -11.37
CA ALA A 46 0.47 -1.84 -12.77
C ALA A 46 1.08 -0.58 -13.41
N MET A 47 0.98 0.59 -12.78
CA MET A 47 1.53 1.82 -13.35
C MET A 47 3.05 1.90 -13.19
N ASP A 48 3.72 2.12 -14.31
CA ASP A 48 5.18 2.24 -14.39
C ASP A 48 5.66 3.69 -14.61
N SER A 49 4.74 4.65 -14.70
CA SER A 49 5.04 6.07 -14.91
C SER A 49 3.89 6.96 -14.42
N LEU A 50 4.16 8.23 -14.17
CA LEU A 50 3.14 9.25 -13.90
C LEU A 50 2.83 10.06 -15.16
N PRO A 51 1.61 10.62 -15.28
CA PRO A 51 1.29 11.64 -16.28
C PRO A 51 2.11 12.90 -16.00
N ASP A 52 2.22 13.78 -16.99
CA ASP A 52 2.85 15.07 -16.78
C ASP A 52 2.05 15.89 -15.75
N LEU A 53 2.69 16.25 -14.66
CA LEU A 53 2.09 17.04 -13.58
C LEU A 53 2.28 18.55 -13.78
N SER A 54 2.92 18.98 -14.87
CA SER A 54 3.09 20.41 -15.22
C SER A 54 1.79 21.23 -15.20
N PRO A 55 0.63 20.71 -15.65
CA PRO A 55 -0.63 21.45 -15.60
C PRO A 55 -1.18 21.68 -14.18
N VAL A 56 -0.74 20.88 -13.20
CA VAL A 56 -1.26 20.90 -11.83
C VAL A 56 -0.43 21.83 -10.93
N VAL A 57 -0.54 23.12 -11.22
CA VAL A 57 0.31 24.16 -10.62
C VAL A 57 0.04 24.40 -9.13
N ASP A 58 -1.18 24.16 -8.66
CA ASP A 58 -1.64 24.45 -7.29
C ASP A 58 -1.71 23.21 -6.39
N LEU A 59 -0.94 22.15 -6.70
CA LEU A 59 -0.97 20.91 -5.91
C LEU A 59 -0.46 21.16 -4.48
N LYS A 60 -1.35 20.96 -3.51
CA LYS A 60 -1.11 21.12 -2.06
C LYS A 60 -0.80 19.79 -1.39
N SER A 61 -1.32 18.69 -1.92
CA SER A 61 -1.13 17.35 -1.39
C SER A 61 -0.99 16.34 -2.52
N PHE A 62 0.07 15.54 -2.48
CA PHE A 62 0.26 14.38 -3.34
C PHE A 62 0.69 13.20 -2.49
N ALA A 63 -0.11 12.14 -2.46
CA ALA A 63 0.21 10.93 -1.72
C ALA A 63 0.08 9.70 -2.63
N VAL A 64 1.05 8.81 -2.52
CA VAL A 64 0.98 7.48 -3.14
C VAL A 64 1.19 6.44 -2.06
N SER A 65 0.19 5.59 -1.85
CA SER A 65 0.33 4.43 -0.98
C SER A 65 0.47 3.18 -1.83
N ASP A 66 1.24 2.22 -1.32
CA ASP A 66 1.56 0.96 -2.00
C ASP A 66 2.58 1.13 -3.15
N ARG A 67 2.75 0.09 -3.97
CA ARG A 67 3.72 0.07 -5.08
C ARG A 67 3.50 1.21 -6.08
N GLY A 68 4.53 2.04 -6.24
CA GLY A 68 4.76 2.90 -7.40
C GLY A 68 6.07 2.52 -8.08
N ALA A 69 6.04 1.62 -9.08
CA ALA A 69 7.25 1.16 -9.76
C ALA A 69 8.02 2.31 -10.43
N TRP A 70 7.32 3.40 -10.79
CA TRP A 70 7.89 4.65 -11.30
C TRP A 70 8.91 5.32 -10.36
N CYS A 71 8.94 4.94 -9.08
CA CYS A 71 9.93 5.41 -8.10
C CYS A 71 11.32 4.76 -8.27
N CYS A 72 11.40 3.60 -8.91
CA CYS A 72 12.62 2.79 -8.97
C CYS A 72 12.89 2.16 -10.36
N ASN A 73 11.98 2.27 -11.31
CA ASN A 73 12.17 1.71 -12.65
C ASN A 73 12.89 2.67 -13.63
N GLY A 74 13.39 3.80 -13.12
CA GLY A 74 14.07 4.81 -13.92
C GLY A 74 13.18 5.96 -14.43
N PHE A 75 11.91 6.06 -14.01
CA PHE A 75 11.02 7.17 -14.41
C PHE A 75 11.40 8.48 -13.71
N THR A 76 11.57 8.49 -12.38
CA THR A 76 11.94 9.69 -11.60
C THR A 76 13.44 9.86 -11.34
N GLY A 77 14.27 8.92 -11.77
CA GLY A 77 15.70 8.89 -11.49
C GLY A 77 16.37 7.69 -12.13
N ASP A 78 17.40 7.16 -11.48
CA ASP A 78 18.05 5.94 -11.93
C ASP A 78 17.20 4.70 -11.64
N CYS A 79 17.34 3.67 -12.47
CA CYS A 79 16.69 2.40 -12.18
C CYS A 79 17.40 1.68 -11.03
N ASN A 80 16.64 1.21 -10.06
CA ASN A 80 17.09 0.42 -8.93
C ASN A 80 16.17 -0.79 -8.73
N LEU A 81 16.55 -1.94 -9.30
CA LEU A 81 15.81 -3.20 -9.13
C LEU A 81 16.04 -3.86 -7.76
N GLU A 82 16.94 -3.34 -6.92
CA GLU A 82 17.08 -3.80 -5.53
C GLU A 82 16.01 -3.17 -4.61
N ASP A 83 15.37 -2.07 -5.04
CA ASP A 83 14.22 -1.53 -4.31
C ASP A 83 13.06 -2.54 -4.38
N ARG A 84 12.49 -2.91 -3.22
CA ARG A 84 11.37 -3.85 -3.12
C ARG A 84 10.16 -3.47 -3.97
N LYS A 85 9.95 -2.19 -4.30
CA LYS A 85 8.89 -1.75 -5.24
C LYS A 85 9.12 -2.26 -6.66
N CYS A 86 10.37 -2.55 -7.03
CA CYS A 86 10.74 -3.00 -8.37
C CYS A 86 11.20 -4.46 -8.39
N GLY A 87 12.00 -4.89 -7.41
CA GLY A 87 12.76 -6.14 -7.41
C GLY A 87 12.02 -7.42 -7.05
N ILE A 88 10.80 -7.31 -6.52
CA ILE A 88 10.00 -8.47 -6.15
C ILE A 88 8.61 -8.41 -6.80
N ALA A 89 7.99 -9.59 -6.96
CA ALA A 89 6.56 -9.65 -7.22
C ALA A 89 5.81 -9.02 -6.05
N HIS A 90 4.75 -8.28 -6.35
CA HIS A 90 4.00 -7.55 -5.33
C HIS A 90 3.46 -8.52 -4.27
N PRO A 91 3.79 -8.36 -2.97
CA PRO A 91 3.45 -9.34 -1.93
C PRO A 91 1.93 -9.60 -1.78
N VAL A 92 1.12 -8.55 -1.93
CA VAL A 92 -0.36 -8.65 -1.79
C VAL A 92 -1.09 -8.92 -3.11
N TRP A 93 -0.68 -8.28 -4.21
CA TRP A 93 -1.43 -8.29 -5.48
C TRP A 93 -0.80 -9.16 -6.57
N GLU A 94 0.36 -9.76 -6.30
CA GLU A 94 1.10 -10.65 -7.21
C GLU A 94 1.51 -10.02 -8.56
N ASN A 95 1.47 -8.68 -8.69
CA ASN A 95 1.99 -8.00 -9.89
C ASN A 95 3.48 -8.35 -10.10
N PRO A 96 3.92 -8.62 -11.34
CA PRO A 96 5.28 -9.07 -11.62
C PRO A 96 6.35 -8.02 -11.25
N VAL A 97 7.60 -8.48 -11.17
CA VAL A 97 8.80 -7.63 -11.01
C VAL A 97 8.81 -6.53 -12.08
N ALA A 98 9.18 -5.31 -11.69
CA ALA A 98 9.25 -4.19 -12.63
C ALA A 98 10.48 -4.33 -13.54
N THR A 99 10.40 -3.73 -14.73
CA THR A 99 11.55 -3.62 -15.64
C THR A 99 12.03 -2.18 -15.69
N CYS A 100 13.34 -2.00 -15.85
CA CYS A 100 13.90 -0.66 -16.07
C CYS A 100 13.41 -0.08 -17.39
N LEU A 101 12.99 1.18 -17.36
CA LEU A 101 12.68 1.94 -18.56
C LEU A 101 13.96 2.15 -19.39
N PRO A 102 13.92 1.98 -20.73
CA PRO A 102 15.11 2.15 -21.57
C PRO A 102 15.70 3.57 -21.49
N SER A 103 17.02 3.70 -21.49
CA SER A 103 17.70 5.02 -21.42
C SER A 103 17.40 5.91 -22.63
N ASN A 104 17.17 5.32 -23.81
CA ASN A 104 16.99 6.05 -25.07
C ASN A 104 15.50 6.29 -25.41
N ARG A 105 14.62 6.19 -24.42
CA ARG A 105 13.17 6.29 -24.61
C ARG A 105 12.72 7.71 -24.94
N THR A 106 11.67 7.83 -25.73
CA THR A 106 10.97 9.10 -26.01
C THR A 106 9.63 9.23 -25.30
N ARG A 107 9.14 8.13 -24.70
CA ARG A 107 7.91 8.07 -23.91
C ARG A 107 8.25 7.76 -22.44
N LYS A 108 7.32 8.07 -21.54
CA LYS A 108 7.51 7.86 -20.08
C LYS A 108 8.80 8.53 -19.60
N VAL A 109 8.98 9.78 -20.05
CA VAL A 109 10.07 10.67 -19.62
C VAL A 109 9.42 11.72 -18.73
N ALA A 110 9.79 11.73 -17.45
CA ALA A 110 9.27 12.74 -16.53
C ALA A 110 9.76 14.12 -16.95
N THR A 111 8.84 15.08 -17.02
CA THR A 111 9.19 16.49 -17.25
C THR A 111 9.94 17.04 -16.04
N ALA A 112 10.75 18.09 -16.24
CA ALA A 112 11.45 18.76 -15.14
C ALA A 112 10.48 19.24 -14.04
N THR A 113 9.27 19.66 -14.43
CA THR A 113 8.22 20.04 -13.48
C THR A 113 7.67 18.84 -12.72
N THR A 114 7.41 17.72 -13.41
CA THR A 114 6.95 16.48 -12.76
C THR A 114 7.97 15.99 -11.73
N LEU A 115 9.26 16.01 -12.07
CA LEU A 115 10.33 15.65 -11.13
C LEU A 115 10.33 16.55 -9.89
N LYS A 116 10.21 17.87 -10.06
CA LYS A 116 10.10 18.82 -8.94
C LYS A 116 8.87 18.59 -8.07
N VAL A 117 7.74 18.21 -8.66
CA VAL A 117 6.52 17.87 -7.91
C VAL A 117 6.75 16.60 -7.09
N VAL A 118 7.34 15.56 -7.68
CA VAL A 118 7.69 14.33 -6.93
C VAL A 118 8.65 14.64 -5.79
N GLU A 119 9.69 15.42 -6.04
CA GLU A 119 10.68 15.84 -5.02
C GLU A 119 10.00 16.63 -3.88
N LYS A 120 9.12 17.58 -4.20
CA LYS A 120 8.34 18.34 -3.21
C LYS A 120 7.53 17.44 -2.26
N PHE A 121 7.07 16.29 -2.74
CA PHE A 121 6.23 15.35 -1.99
C PHE A 121 6.95 14.03 -1.66
N ALA A 122 8.28 14.00 -1.68
CA ALA A 122 9.08 12.78 -1.49
C ALA A 122 8.78 11.99 -0.20
N SER A 123 8.26 12.65 0.84
CA SER A 123 7.89 11.98 2.10
C SER A 123 6.55 11.23 2.03
N THR A 124 5.70 11.53 1.05
CA THR A 124 4.34 10.98 0.90
C THR A 124 4.16 10.22 -0.40
N VAL A 125 5.19 10.18 -1.24
CA VAL A 125 5.25 9.36 -2.46
C VAL A 125 6.43 8.41 -2.36
N CYS A 126 6.38 7.28 -3.08
CA CYS A 126 7.43 6.26 -3.00
C CYS A 126 7.62 5.63 -1.60
N GLY A 127 6.53 5.53 -0.83
CA GLY A 127 6.49 4.81 0.45
C GLY A 127 6.72 3.30 0.31
N PRO A 128 6.71 2.54 1.42
CA PRO A 128 6.87 1.09 1.39
C PRO A 128 5.75 0.42 0.58
N VAL A 129 6.06 -0.74 -0.01
CA VAL A 129 5.06 -1.62 -0.64
C VAL A 129 4.18 -2.21 0.45
N LEU A 130 2.90 -2.45 0.16
CA LEU A 130 2.05 -3.20 1.08
C LEU A 130 2.58 -4.63 1.26
N GLU A 131 2.79 -5.01 2.51
CA GLU A 131 3.22 -6.34 2.90
C GLU A 131 2.02 -7.17 3.39
N VAL A 132 2.10 -8.48 3.17
CA VAL A 132 1.13 -9.44 3.71
C VAL A 132 1.18 -9.37 5.24
N GLY A 133 0.02 -9.31 5.88
CA GLY A 133 -0.09 -9.15 7.33
C GLY A 133 -0.12 -7.68 7.80
N VAL A 134 0.19 -6.69 6.95
CA VAL A 134 -0.13 -5.27 7.23
C VAL A 134 -1.50 -4.90 6.66
N LEU A 135 -1.84 -5.48 5.50
CA LEU A 135 -3.19 -5.47 4.94
C LEU A 135 -3.79 -6.87 5.09
N GLU A 136 -4.59 -7.09 6.14
CA GLU A 136 -5.31 -8.36 6.29
C GLU A 136 -6.44 -8.43 5.25
N GLY A 137 -6.46 -9.52 4.49
CA GLY A 137 -7.56 -9.85 3.59
C GLY A 137 -8.84 -10.22 4.37
N PRO A 138 -9.95 -10.47 3.68
CA PRO A 138 -11.15 -10.97 4.34
C PRO A 138 -10.89 -12.33 5.00
N PRO A 139 -11.48 -12.63 6.17
CA PRO A 139 -11.39 -13.94 6.79
C PRO A 139 -11.85 -15.07 5.86
N THR A 140 -11.05 -16.13 5.77
CA THR A 140 -11.45 -17.38 5.13
C THR A 140 -11.72 -18.45 6.19
N ALA A 141 -12.48 -19.49 5.83
CA ALA A 141 -12.77 -20.59 6.75
C ALA A 141 -11.49 -21.22 7.32
N ASP A 142 -10.44 -21.37 6.48
CA ASP A 142 -9.18 -21.99 6.85
C ASP A 142 -8.43 -21.21 7.94
N ILE A 143 -8.39 -19.88 7.84
CA ILE A 143 -7.70 -19.04 8.83
C ILE A 143 -8.56 -18.74 10.06
N MET A 144 -9.88 -18.96 9.99
CA MET A 144 -10.79 -18.84 11.13
C MET A 144 -10.85 -20.12 11.99
N ALA A 145 -10.75 -21.29 11.36
CA ALA A 145 -10.83 -22.59 12.01
C ALA A 145 -9.92 -22.74 13.26
N PRO A 146 -8.62 -22.39 13.23
CA PRO A 146 -7.77 -22.53 14.42
C PRO A 146 -8.18 -21.59 15.57
N CYS A 147 -8.87 -20.49 15.26
CA CYS A 147 -9.29 -19.52 16.24
C CYS A 147 -10.55 -19.91 16.99
N ASN A 148 -11.47 -20.67 16.36
CA ASN A 148 -12.72 -21.12 16.98
C ASN A 148 -13.42 -20.01 17.80
N GLY A 149 -13.48 -18.79 17.24
CA GLY A 149 -14.08 -17.62 17.88
C GLY A 149 -13.37 -17.08 19.14
N THR A 150 -12.15 -17.52 19.45
CA THR A 150 -11.39 -17.10 20.62
C THR A 150 -10.33 -16.07 20.23
N LEU A 151 -10.38 -14.87 20.82
CA LEU A 151 -9.35 -13.84 20.63
C LEU A 151 -8.04 -14.22 21.32
N TYR A 152 -6.94 -13.68 20.82
CA TYR A 152 -5.59 -13.73 21.38
C TYR A 152 -4.94 -15.12 21.46
N ARG A 153 -5.64 -16.17 21.02
CA ARG A 153 -5.07 -17.52 20.87
C ARG A 153 -3.90 -17.50 19.87
N GLN A 154 -2.80 -18.16 20.20
CA GLN A 154 -1.75 -18.43 19.23
C GLN A 154 -2.27 -19.39 18.15
N CYS A 155 -2.16 -19.00 16.88
CA CYS A 155 -2.59 -19.87 15.78
C CYS A 155 -1.36 -20.38 15.01
N PRO A 156 -1.11 -21.70 14.99
CA PRO A 156 0.07 -22.26 14.36
C PRO A 156 0.00 -22.17 12.84
N ARG A 157 1.14 -21.90 12.22
CA ARG A 157 1.31 -21.80 10.76
C ARG A 157 2.49 -22.66 10.29
N SER A 158 2.43 -23.09 9.04
CA SER A 158 3.51 -23.88 8.40
C SER A 158 4.81 -23.09 8.22
N ASP A 159 4.73 -21.76 8.13
CA ASP A 159 5.86 -20.85 7.96
C ASP A 159 6.56 -20.47 9.29
N SER A 160 6.08 -20.99 10.42
CA SER A 160 6.58 -20.66 11.77
C SER A 160 6.56 -19.17 12.13
N VAL A 161 5.83 -18.35 11.37
CA VAL A 161 5.65 -16.94 11.68
C VAL A 161 4.69 -16.83 12.87
N GLU A 162 5.06 -16.01 13.86
CA GLU A 162 4.22 -15.74 15.01
C GLU A 162 2.88 -15.13 14.57
N ALA A 163 1.78 -15.76 14.98
CA ALA A 163 0.45 -15.39 14.55
C ALA A 163 -0.56 -15.53 15.69
N MET A 164 -1.57 -14.67 15.67
CA MET A 164 -2.57 -14.53 16.72
C MET A 164 -3.97 -14.48 16.14
N CYS A 165 -4.92 -15.10 16.83
CA CYS A 165 -6.33 -14.94 16.54
C CYS A 165 -6.80 -13.53 16.92
N TYR A 166 -7.18 -12.75 15.94
CA TYR A 166 -7.58 -11.36 16.15
C TYR A 166 -8.78 -10.98 15.30
N ASN A 167 -9.53 -9.99 15.77
CA ASN A 167 -10.60 -9.38 15.01
C ASN A 167 -10.08 -8.08 14.36
N ALA A 168 -9.46 -8.20 13.19
CA ALA A 168 -9.09 -7.02 12.42
C ALA A 168 -10.34 -6.41 11.76
N ARG A 169 -10.47 -5.08 11.88
CA ARG A 169 -11.52 -4.28 11.21
C ARG A 169 -12.96 -4.73 11.54
N PHE A 170 -13.20 -5.26 12.73
CA PHE A 170 -14.52 -5.77 13.15
C PHE A 170 -15.08 -6.90 12.26
N MET A 171 -14.19 -7.68 11.65
CA MET A 171 -14.53 -8.88 10.88
C MET A 171 -14.63 -10.13 11.79
N ALA A 172 -14.70 -11.32 11.20
CA ALA A 172 -14.62 -12.57 11.97
C ALA A 172 -13.22 -12.75 12.59
N ILE A 173 -13.15 -13.46 13.71
CA ILE A 173 -11.86 -13.77 14.37
C ILE A 173 -11.09 -14.76 13.49
N ALA A 174 -9.94 -14.31 13.00
CA ALA A 174 -9.08 -15.06 12.12
C ALA A 174 -7.62 -15.01 12.58
N CYS A 175 -6.86 -15.99 12.15
CA CYS A 175 -5.43 -16.06 12.40
C CYS A 175 -4.71 -14.99 11.57
N THR A 176 -4.08 -14.03 12.24
CA THR A 176 -3.29 -12.97 11.60
C THR A 176 -1.82 -13.05 11.99
N THR A 177 -0.95 -12.78 11.01
CA THR A 177 0.49 -12.61 11.19
C THR A 177 0.89 -11.15 11.46
N ASN A 178 -0.08 -10.25 11.63
CA ASN A 178 0.18 -8.84 11.87
C ASN A 178 0.90 -8.67 13.22
N PRO A 179 2.13 -8.13 13.25
CA PRO A 179 2.86 -7.97 14.51
C PRO A 179 2.23 -6.88 15.39
N HIS A 180 1.47 -5.94 14.82
CA HIS A 180 0.95 -4.79 15.56
C HIS A 180 -0.14 -5.17 16.58
N PRO A 181 -1.17 -5.97 16.25
CA PRO A 181 -2.10 -6.49 17.26
C PRO A 181 -1.41 -7.32 18.35
N ILE A 182 -0.40 -8.12 18.00
CA ILE A 182 0.33 -8.97 18.95
C ILE A 182 1.08 -8.10 19.96
N GLU A 183 1.89 -7.15 19.47
CA GLU A 183 2.61 -6.19 20.32
C GLU A 183 1.66 -5.31 21.14
N MET A 184 0.53 -4.91 20.57
CA MET A 184 -0.52 -4.19 21.28
C MET A 184 -1.03 -5.01 22.46
N ARG A 185 -1.36 -6.29 22.27
CA ARG A 185 -1.89 -7.13 23.34
C ARG A 185 -0.84 -7.40 24.42
N ARG A 186 0.42 -7.64 24.06
CA ARG A 186 1.54 -7.74 25.02
C ARG A 186 1.62 -6.52 25.95
N ARG A 187 1.49 -5.31 25.40
CA ARG A 187 1.48 -4.06 26.18
C ARG A 187 0.25 -3.92 27.06
N GLN A 188 -0.93 -4.31 26.59
CA GLN A 188 -2.15 -4.31 27.39
C GLN A 188 -2.01 -5.20 28.63
N ILE A 189 -1.49 -6.42 28.46
CA ILE A 189 -1.21 -7.36 29.56
C ILE A 189 -0.22 -6.75 30.55
N ALA A 190 0.92 -6.25 30.07
CA ALA A 190 1.95 -5.67 30.93
C ALA A 190 1.49 -4.44 31.73
N GLN A 191 0.58 -3.65 31.17
CA GLN A 191 0.04 -2.44 31.82
C GLN A 191 -1.25 -2.72 32.62
N GLY A 192 -1.81 -3.92 32.55
CA GLY A 192 -3.08 -4.26 33.19
C GLY A 192 -4.27 -3.47 32.65
N VAL A 193 -4.27 -3.14 31.36
CA VAL A 193 -5.34 -2.35 30.70
C VAL A 193 -6.10 -3.19 29.67
N GLY A 194 -7.37 -2.85 29.43
CA GLY A 194 -8.23 -3.58 28.51
C GLY A 194 -8.84 -4.84 29.13
N ASP A 195 -9.17 -5.82 28.30
CA ASP A 195 -9.74 -7.09 28.75
C ASP A 195 -8.73 -7.88 29.58
N LYS A 196 -9.21 -8.57 30.62
CA LYS A 196 -8.38 -9.41 31.48
C LYS A 196 -7.68 -10.48 30.65
N CYS A 197 -6.40 -10.72 30.94
CA CYS A 197 -5.61 -11.77 30.32
C CYS A 197 -6.15 -13.15 30.69
N ASP A 198 -6.40 -14.00 29.70
CA ASP A 198 -6.74 -15.41 29.88
C ASP A 198 -5.45 -16.27 29.92
N PRO A 199 -5.06 -16.85 31.07
CA PRO A 199 -3.85 -17.66 31.19
C PRO A 199 -3.83 -18.92 30.32
N GLU A 200 -4.97 -19.49 29.96
CA GLU A 200 -4.98 -20.70 29.15
C GLU A 200 -4.73 -20.38 27.67
N VAL A 201 -5.21 -19.22 27.22
CA VAL A 201 -5.17 -18.81 25.82
C VAL A 201 -3.98 -17.92 25.49
N GLU A 202 -3.58 -17.06 26.43
CA GLU A 202 -2.69 -15.93 26.21
C GLU A 202 -1.31 -16.09 26.85
N ALA A 203 -1.02 -17.24 27.48
CA ALA A 203 0.27 -17.45 28.14
C ALA A 203 1.51 -17.28 27.25
N TRP A 204 1.35 -17.55 25.96
CA TRP A 204 2.39 -17.34 24.95
C TRP A 204 2.75 -15.88 24.70
N LEU A 205 1.90 -14.92 25.11
CA LEU A 205 2.16 -13.48 24.99
C LEU A 205 3.07 -12.94 26.10
N GLY A 206 3.39 -13.76 27.11
CA GLY A 206 4.24 -13.41 28.24
C GLY A 206 3.43 -13.00 29.48
N TRP A 207 3.76 -13.63 30.60
CA TRP A 207 3.31 -13.24 31.94
C TRP A 207 4.40 -12.42 32.64
N LEU A 208 4.00 -11.48 33.49
CA LEU A 208 4.83 -11.01 34.60
C LEU A 208 4.56 -11.89 35.83
#